data_AF-A0A9P7NKW5-F1
#
_entry.id   AF-A0A9P7NKW5-F1
#
_cell.length_a   1.000
_cell.length_b   1.000
_cell.length_c   1.000
_cell.angle_alpha   90.00
_cell.angle_beta   90.00
_cell.angle_gamma   90.00
#
_symmetry.space_group_name_H-M   'P 1'
#
loop_
_entity.id
_entity.type
_entity.pdbx_description
1 polymer ?
#
loop_
_entity_poly.entity_id
_entity_poly.type
_entity_poly.pdbx_seq_one_letter_code
_entity_poly.pdbx_strand_id
1 'polypeptide(L)'
;LSWREKHLSDVIQPLALGAPEVTLGAPWDTGVDIWSLGCLVIEFVYGYAPFREDPSEEDTWTAEDDHLAKIVEIIGPIPSSLLKQGRRTAEFFDEQDTSFPPYLSHCHLAVLLTCLKLSRGVSSNSQLGADD
;
A
#
# COMPACT_ATOMS: atom_id res chain seq x y z
N LEU A 1 4.27 30.51 -4.94
CA LEU A 1 4.95 29.76 -6.03
C LEU A 1 3.95 28.72 -6.56
N SER A 2 3.45 28.86 -7.80
CA SER A 2 2.23 28.17 -8.28
C SER A 2 2.23 26.64 -8.15
N TRP A 3 3.37 25.98 -8.35
CA TRP A 3 3.55 24.53 -8.24
C TRP A 3 3.50 23.93 -6.82
N ARG A 4 3.60 24.75 -5.76
CA ARG A 4 3.49 24.28 -4.36
C ARG A 4 2.07 24.37 -3.78
N GLU A 5 1.22 25.21 -4.38
CA GLU A 5 -0.08 25.56 -3.81
C GLU A 5 -1.26 25.23 -4.73
N LYS A 6 -1.00 24.98 -6.03
CA LYS A 6 -2.02 24.56 -7.00
C LYS A 6 -1.71 23.15 -7.51
N HIS A 7 -2.45 22.20 -6.96
CA HIS A 7 -2.39 20.80 -7.32
C HIS A 7 -3.29 20.63 -8.55
N LEU A 8 -2.68 20.40 -9.72
CA LEU A 8 -3.39 20.35 -11.01
C LEU A 8 -4.02 18.98 -11.30
N SER A 9 -3.63 17.97 -10.54
CA SER A 9 -4.12 16.60 -10.61
C SER A 9 -4.06 16.00 -9.20
N ASP A 10 -5.08 15.23 -8.83
CA ASP A 10 -5.09 14.43 -7.61
C ASP A 10 -4.33 13.10 -7.82
N VAL A 11 -4.15 12.67 -9.07
CA VAL A 11 -3.31 11.52 -9.44
C VAL A 11 -1.90 12.00 -9.75
N ILE A 12 -0.99 11.77 -8.80
CA ILE A 12 0.41 12.23 -8.88
C ILE A 12 1.44 11.11 -8.79
N GLN A 13 1.05 9.94 -8.28
CA GLN A 13 1.92 8.79 -8.01
C GLN A 13 1.29 7.50 -8.54
N PRO A 14 2.10 6.50 -8.96
CA PRO A 14 1.62 5.12 -9.12
C PRO A 14 1.12 4.58 -7.77
N LEU A 15 0.04 3.80 -7.77
CA LEU A 15 -0.64 3.37 -6.55
C LEU A 15 0.27 2.59 -5.59
N ALA A 16 1.08 1.65 -6.08
CA ALA A 16 2.10 0.93 -5.29
C ALA A 16 3.13 1.83 -4.56
N LEU A 17 3.31 3.08 -4.98
CA LEU A 17 4.19 4.07 -4.34
C LEU A 17 3.40 5.23 -3.71
N GLY A 18 2.07 5.16 -3.74
CA GLY A 18 1.16 6.21 -3.32
C GLY A 18 1.15 6.35 -1.81
N ALA A 19 1.30 7.59 -1.35
CA ALA A 19 1.18 7.90 0.07
C ALA A 19 -0.29 7.79 0.53
N PRO A 20 -0.55 7.39 1.79
CA PRO A 20 -1.92 7.22 2.28
C PRO A 20 -2.75 8.51 2.17
N GLU A 21 -2.15 9.68 2.35
CA GLU A 21 -2.80 10.98 2.15
C GLU A 21 -3.28 11.21 0.71
N VAL A 22 -2.57 10.68 -0.29
CA VAL A 22 -2.93 10.80 -1.71
C VAL A 22 -4.10 9.88 -2.02
N THR A 23 -4.04 8.61 -1.60
CA THR A 23 -5.12 7.64 -1.82
C THR A 23 -6.42 8.08 -1.12
N LEU A 24 -6.32 8.64 0.09
CA LEU A 24 -7.45 9.18 0.85
C LEU A 24 -7.96 10.54 0.34
N GLY A 25 -7.25 11.17 -0.61
CA GLY A 25 -7.59 12.49 -1.14
C GLY A 25 -7.47 13.61 -0.11
N ALA A 26 -6.60 13.44 0.88
CA ALA A 26 -6.24 14.45 1.87
C ALA A 26 -5.24 15.47 1.29
N PRO A 27 -5.07 16.65 1.92
CA PRO A 27 -4.04 17.60 1.51
C PRO A 27 -2.66 16.96 1.64
N TRP A 28 -1.90 17.00 0.55
CA TRP A 28 -0.54 16.47 0.48
C TRP A 28 0.48 17.59 0.27
N ASP A 29 1.75 17.31 0.54
CA ASP A 29 2.89 18.20 0.30
C ASP A 29 4.12 17.33 -0.05
N THR A 30 5.33 17.89 -0.06
CA THR A 30 6.62 17.20 -0.29
C THR A 30 6.86 15.92 0.51
N GLY A 31 6.08 15.65 1.56
CA GLY A 31 6.09 14.37 2.28
C GLY A 31 5.76 13.16 1.40
N VAL A 32 4.96 13.33 0.34
CA VAL A 32 4.61 12.23 -0.58
C VAL A 32 5.82 11.72 -1.34
N ASP A 33 6.78 12.58 -1.66
CA ASP A 33 8.03 12.18 -2.33
C ASP A 33 8.92 11.38 -1.38
N ILE A 34 8.95 11.75 -0.09
CA ILE A 34 9.69 11.02 0.96
C ILE A 34 9.08 9.62 1.15
N TRP A 35 7.75 9.52 1.11
CA TRP A 35 7.05 8.23 1.15
C TRP A 35 7.46 7.33 -0.01
N SER A 36 7.34 7.81 -1.26
CA SER A 36 7.73 7.02 -2.43
C SER A 36 9.21 6.62 -2.38
N LEU A 37 10.09 7.52 -1.94
CA LEU A 37 11.51 7.18 -1.75
C LEU A 37 11.68 6.06 -0.71
N GLY A 38 10.94 6.10 0.40
CA GLY A 38 10.94 5.04 1.40
C GLY A 38 10.55 3.68 0.81
N CYS A 39 9.47 3.64 0.02
CA CYS A 39 9.06 2.43 -0.69
C CYS A 39 10.16 1.88 -1.61
N LEU A 40 10.80 2.75 -2.39
CA LEU A 40 11.89 2.37 -3.30
C LEU A 40 13.11 1.83 -2.55
N VAL A 41 13.46 2.43 -1.41
CA VAL A 41 14.57 1.96 -0.57
C VAL A 41 14.27 0.57 -0.01
N ILE A 42 13.04 0.34 0.47
CA ILE A 42 12.60 -0.97 0.95
C ILE A 42 12.68 -2.00 -0.18
N GLU A 43 12.15 -1.66 -1.36
CA GLU A 43 12.22 -2.54 -2.53
C GLU A 43 13.67 -2.88 -2.91
N PHE A 44 14.57 -1.90 -2.88
CA PHE A 44 15.98 -2.13 -3.18
C PHE A 44 16.66 -3.05 -2.16
N VAL A 45 16.35 -2.91 -0.88
CA VAL A 45 16.96 -3.69 0.20
C VAL A 45 16.45 -5.13 0.23
N TYR A 46 15.13 -5.32 0.07
CA TYR A 46 14.49 -6.62 0.21
C TYR A 46 14.24 -7.34 -1.11
N GLY A 47 14.34 -6.63 -2.24
CA GLY A 47 14.09 -7.17 -3.59
C GLY A 47 12.61 -7.35 -3.93
N TYR A 48 11.69 -6.81 -3.13
CA TYR A 48 10.25 -6.82 -3.41
C TYR A 48 9.58 -5.52 -2.97
N ALA A 49 8.57 -5.07 -3.72
CA ALA A 49 7.82 -3.86 -3.40
C ALA A 49 6.90 -4.07 -2.18
N PRO A 50 6.93 -3.18 -1.17
CA PRO A 50 6.22 -3.38 0.10
C PRO A 50 4.70 -3.32 -0.01
N PHE A 51 4.17 -2.53 -0.95
CA PHE A 51 2.74 -2.31 -1.14
C PHE A 51 2.29 -2.74 -2.53
N ARG A 52 2.89 -3.81 -3.07
CA ARG A 52 2.49 -4.36 -4.37
C ARG A 52 1.06 -4.86 -4.27
N GLU A 53 0.17 -4.34 -5.11
CA GLU A 53 -1.21 -4.79 -5.16
C GLU A 53 -1.32 -6.17 -5.83
N ASP A 54 -2.18 -7.02 -5.28
CA ASP A 54 -2.54 -8.27 -5.92
C ASP A 54 -3.88 -8.06 -6.63
N PRO A 55 -3.96 -8.31 -7.95
CA PRO A 55 -5.21 -8.12 -8.67
C PRO A 55 -6.26 -9.05 -8.08
N SER A 56 -7.38 -8.48 -7.63
CA SER A 56 -8.54 -9.26 -7.21
C SER A 56 -9.16 -9.91 -8.45
N GLU A 57 -9.41 -11.21 -8.37
CA GLU A 57 -10.19 -11.91 -9.42
C GLU A 57 -11.71 -11.68 -9.25
N GLU A 58 -12.12 -11.17 -8.08
CA GLU A 58 -13.50 -10.83 -7.75
C GLU A 58 -13.65 -9.31 -7.56
N ASP A 59 -14.75 -8.75 -8.09
CA ASP A 59 -15.12 -7.32 -8.06
C ASP A 59 -15.59 -6.83 -6.67
N THR A 60 -15.08 -7.44 -5.60
CA THR A 60 -15.49 -7.18 -4.22
C THR A 60 -14.63 -6.14 -3.51
N TRP A 61 -13.41 -5.89 -4.00
CA TRP A 61 -12.53 -4.82 -3.52
C TRP A 61 -11.64 -4.29 -4.65
N THR A 62 -11.24 -3.03 -4.53
CA THR A 62 -10.41 -2.34 -5.50
C THR A 62 -8.92 -2.49 -5.17
N ALA A 63 -8.10 -2.12 -6.13
CA ALA A 63 -6.64 -2.04 -5.97
C ALA A 63 -6.23 -1.02 -4.88
N GLU A 64 -7.01 0.07 -4.72
CA GLU A 64 -6.77 1.08 -3.67
C GLU A 64 -7.12 0.55 -2.27
N ASP A 65 -8.14 -0.32 -2.16
CA ASP A 65 -8.47 -1.02 -0.91
C ASP A 65 -7.31 -1.91 -0.46
N ASP A 66 -6.76 -2.73 -1.37
CA ASP A 66 -5.61 -3.62 -1.09
C ASP A 66 -4.36 -2.82 -0.70
N HIS A 67 -4.13 -1.69 -1.37
CA HIS A 67 -3.02 -0.79 -1.05
C HIS A 67 -3.12 -0.21 0.36
N LEU A 68 -4.28 0.35 0.73
CA LEU A 68 -4.50 0.91 2.08
C LEU A 68 -4.45 -0.16 3.17
N ALA A 69 -5.00 -1.35 2.88
CA ALA A 69 -4.89 -2.53 3.72
C ALA A 69 -3.44 -2.88 4.04
N LYS A 70 -2.58 -2.96 3.02
CA LYS A 70 -1.15 -3.29 3.16
C LYS A 70 -0.38 -2.21 3.94
N ILE A 71 -0.71 -0.93 3.73
CA ILE A 71 -0.14 0.17 4.53
C ILE A 71 -0.45 -0.03 6.01
N VAL A 72 -1.72 -0.29 6.34
CA VAL A 72 -2.14 -0.46 7.73
C VAL A 72 -1.51 -1.70 8.36
N GLU A 73 -1.37 -2.78 7.59
CA GLU A 73 -0.77 -4.02 8.07
C GLU A 73 0.72 -3.85 8.43
N ILE A 74 1.49 -3.15 7.60
CA ILE A 74 2.94 -3.00 7.78
C ILE A 74 3.28 -1.88 8.79
N ILE A 75 2.60 -0.74 8.70
CA ILE A 75 2.94 0.48 9.45
C ILE A 75 2.04 0.66 10.68
N GLY A 76 0.83 0.09 10.67
CA GLY A 76 -0.17 0.24 11.71
C GLY A 76 -1.32 1.18 11.30
N PRO A 77 -2.27 1.43 12.22
CA PRO A 77 -3.49 2.18 11.92
C PRO A 77 -3.21 3.60 11.42
N ILE A 78 -3.92 4.01 10.37
CA ILE A 78 -3.84 5.37 9.84
C ILE A 78 -4.32 6.35 10.92
N PRO A 79 -3.57 7.43 11.21
CA PRO A 79 -3.94 8.37 12.25
C PRO A 79 -5.28 9.04 11.94
N SER A 80 -6.17 9.09 12.94
CA SER A 80 -7.51 9.69 12.80
C SER A 80 -7.51 11.15 12.31
N SER A 81 -6.43 11.90 12.55
CA SER A 81 -6.25 13.25 12.01
C SER A 81 -6.19 13.25 10.49
N LEU A 82 -5.53 12.26 9.88
CA LEU A 82 -5.42 12.11 8.44
C LEU A 82 -6.74 11.62 7.85
N LEU A 83 -7.39 10.64 8.48
CA LEU A 83 -8.72 10.15 8.07
C LEU A 83 -9.76 11.28 8.02
N LYS A 84 -9.75 12.20 8.99
CA LYS A 84 -10.66 13.37 9.00
C LYS A 84 -10.40 14.38 7.88
N GLN A 85 -9.18 14.41 7.35
CA GLN A 85 -8.79 15.32 6.27
C GLN A 85 -9.00 14.72 4.88
N GLY A 86 -9.07 13.39 4.78
CA GLY A 86 -9.31 12.68 3.52
C GLY A 86 -10.73 12.89 3.01
N ARG A 87 -10.85 13.33 1.75
CA ARG A 87 -12.14 13.49 1.06
C ARG A 87 -12.79 12.14 0.74
N ARG A 88 -11.97 11.10 0.58
CA ARG A 88 -12.38 9.74 0.18
C ARG A 88 -12.39 8.77 1.35
N THR A 89 -12.16 9.23 2.58
CA THR A 89 -12.08 8.35 3.75
C THR A 89 -13.31 7.47 3.91
N ALA A 90 -14.51 7.99 3.64
CA ALA A 90 -15.77 7.25 3.75
C ALA A 90 -15.93 6.14 2.68
N GLU A 91 -15.08 6.11 1.64
CA GLU A 91 -15.04 5.01 0.67
C GLU A 91 -14.31 3.78 1.24
N PHE A 92 -13.39 4.00 2.19
CA PHE A 92 -12.45 2.98 2.68
C PHE A 92 -12.63 2.62 4.17
N PHE A 93 -13.14 3.55 4.98
CA PHE A 93 -13.22 3.42 6.44
C PHE A 93 -14.61 3.84 6.95
N ASP A 94 -15.22 3.00 7.79
CA ASP A 94 -16.47 3.31 8.48
C ASP A 94 -16.23 4.24 9.69
N GLU A 95 -17.15 5.18 9.95
CA GLU A 95 -17.03 6.21 11.01
C GLU A 95 -16.85 5.66 12.44
N GLN A 96 -17.17 4.37 12.65
CA GLN A 96 -17.15 3.71 13.95
C GLN A 96 -16.12 2.60 14.04
N ASP A 97 -15.52 2.19 12.92
CA ASP A 97 -14.61 1.06 12.85
C ASP A 97 -13.22 1.53 12.44
N THR A 98 -12.43 1.92 13.44
CA THR A 98 -10.97 1.84 13.30
C THR A 98 -10.49 0.38 13.29
N SER A 99 -11.39 -0.58 13.50
CA SER A 99 -11.12 -2.00 13.29
C SER A 99 -11.18 -2.31 11.81
N PHE A 100 -10.20 -3.11 11.39
CA PHE A 100 -10.04 -3.63 10.05
C PHE A 100 -11.36 -4.14 9.44
N PRO A 101 -11.68 -3.78 8.19
CA PRO A 101 -12.76 -4.46 7.49
C PRO A 101 -12.51 -5.97 7.44
N PRO A 102 -13.55 -6.81 7.59
CA PRO A 102 -13.42 -8.25 7.84
C PRO A 102 -12.68 -9.04 6.74
N TYR A 103 -12.53 -8.47 5.54
CA TYR A 103 -11.78 -9.08 4.43
C TYR A 103 -10.25 -9.11 4.64
N LEU A 104 -9.72 -8.25 5.52
CA LEU A 104 -8.30 -8.25 5.89
C LEU A 104 -7.84 -9.49 6.68
N SER A 105 -8.78 -10.32 7.15
CA SER A 105 -8.44 -11.60 7.78
C SER A 105 -7.79 -12.60 6.80
N HIS A 106 -8.01 -12.47 5.48
CA HIS A 106 -7.35 -13.32 4.49
C HIS A 106 -5.95 -12.82 4.12
N CYS A 107 -5.73 -11.50 4.10
CA CYS A 107 -4.43 -10.89 3.76
C CYS A 107 -3.38 -11.08 4.87
N HIS A 108 -3.82 -11.09 6.14
CA HIS A 108 -2.93 -11.28 7.30
C HIS A 108 -2.20 -12.65 7.28
N LEU A 109 -2.81 -13.68 6.68
CA LEU A 109 -2.15 -14.97 6.46
C LEU A 109 -1.09 -14.90 5.36
N ALA A 110 -1.29 -14.11 4.30
CA ALA A 110 -0.35 -14.00 3.20
C ALA A 110 0.97 -13.32 3.63
N VAL A 111 0.91 -12.32 4.51
CA VAL A 111 2.11 -11.66 5.04
C VAL A 111 2.79 -12.47 6.12
N LEU A 112 2.07 -13.11 7.04
CA LEU A 112 2.67 -14.11 7.95
C LEU A 112 3.35 -15.25 7.17
N LEU A 113 2.74 -15.71 6.09
CA LEU A 113 3.34 -16.68 5.18
C LEU A 113 4.55 -16.11 4.44
N THR A 114 4.57 -14.83 4.08
CA THR A 114 5.72 -14.16 3.44
C THR A 114 6.86 -13.97 4.45
N CYS A 115 6.58 -13.53 5.67
CA CYS A 115 7.54 -13.51 6.78
C CYS A 115 8.05 -14.91 7.13
N LEU A 116 7.22 -15.95 7.09
CA LEU A 116 7.63 -17.35 7.26
C LEU A 116 8.46 -17.87 6.07
N LYS A 117 8.16 -17.46 4.83
CA LYS A 117 8.95 -17.77 3.62
C LYS A 117 10.32 -17.06 3.67
N LEU A 118 10.37 -15.83 4.16
CA LEU A 118 11.61 -15.08 4.40
C LEU A 118 12.44 -15.70 5.54
N SER A 119 11.80 -16.13 6.63
CA SER A 119 12.47 -16.79 7.76
C SER A 119 12.98 -18.20 7.42
N ARG A 120 12.41 -18.87 6.42
CA ARG A 120 12.83 -20.22 6.00
C ARG A 120 13.96 -20.24 4.96
N GLY A 121 14.46 -19.07 4.56
CA GLY A 121 15.49 -18.96 3.55
C GLY A 121 14.93 -19.29 2.17
N VAL A 122 15.09 -18.35 1.26
CA VAL A 122 14.98 -18.60 -0.17
C VAL A 122 15.95 -19.74 -0.54
N SER A 123 15.42 -20.95 -0.66
CA SER A 123 15.85 -21.98 -1.61
C SER A 123 14.59 -22.27 -2.40
N SER A 124 14.49 -21.86 -3.66
CA SER A 124 15.39 -22.28 -4.72
C SER A 124 15.55 -21.18 -5.77
N ASN A 125 16.79 -20.97 -6.17
CA ASN A 125 17.14 -20.37 -7.44
C ASN A 125 17.87 -21.47 -8.23
N SER A 126 17.18 -22.12 -9.17
CA SER A 126 17.76 -22.85 -10.31
C SER A 126 16.70 -23.69 -11.05
N GLN A 127 16.17 -23.15 -12.15
CA GLN A 127 16.33 -23.75 -13.48
C GLN A 127 15.65 -22.84 -14.54
N LEU A 128 16.38 -21.82 -14.97
CA LEU A 128 16.45 -21.52 -16.40
C LEU A 128 17.35 -22.60 -17.03
N GLY A 129 16.85 -23.27 -18.07
CA GLY A 129 17.67 -24.06 -19.00
C GLY A 129 17.49 -25.58 -18.92
N ALA A 130 16.65 -26.10 -19.81
CA ALA A 130 16.73 -27.39 -20.51
C ALA A 130 15.37 -27.62 -21.21
N ASP A 131 15.20 -28.02 -22.46
CA ASP A 131 16.03 -28.24 -23.63
C ASP A 131 15.06 -28.41 -24.83
N ASP A 132 15.59 -28.22 -26.04
CA ASP A 132 15.12 -28.69 -27.36
C ASP A 132 13.90 -28.07 -28.08
#